data_AF-A0A955DTS7-F1
#
_entry.id   AF-A0A955DTS7-F1
#
_cell.length_a   1.000
_cell.length_b   1.000
_cell.length_c   1.000
_cell.angle_alpha   90.00
_cell.angle_beta   90.00
_cell.angle_gamma   90.00
#
_symmetry.space_group_name_H-M   'P 1'
#
loop_
_entity.id
_entity.type
_entity.pdbx_description
1 polymer ?
#
loop_
_entity_poly.entity_id
_entity_poly.type
_entity_poly.pdbx_seq_one_letter_code
_entity_poly.pdbx_strand_id
1 'polypeptide(L)'
;MRRSALAAALVASIASAQTPTNVNLLINGGGDSPGASVQGSDNGQDFYSLPNWTPTQGTWMAQVGPWFGIEPFAGTRFVRTHQDASNRLTQSVSIDLPAGGPFHLTLRGAVRNWDTASDQPRMTLDLYQGAALVASGTTGAILDESWAEYAVIEAVPGGVTSAVVTLEGTRTSGSYNDCYFDDVQLILTEGTPLVPTFDVEIDLQSWPPTATFTDTTAGPVTSRSWDFGDGEFDVGSSVVHQYAGPGTFDVSLTVTSPGRIDAVTREGAVVVEDPGGLEIIKGPYLQYATQDAMTVMWETNLPGDSVLHYFDGIWKQATSAGPTLIHEVRVTGFDPGQQVPYLVETTVGGTTVQSTEATFTTAPVFGAPVRFGMWGDNQDRPEVFSQLIAHMIDDEPDLLVAMGDLVSTGSDYDQWDNRLFGPLRPLIRTTPMISS
;
A
#
# COMPACT_ATOMS: atom_id res chain seq x y z
N MET A 1 31.13 42.61 27.93
CA MET A 1 31.34 42.13 26.54
C MET A 1 32.09 40.79 26.62
N ARG A 2 31.66 39.64 26.08
CA ARG A 2 30.44 39.33 25.29
C ARG A 2 29.68 38.07 25.81
N ARG A 3 29.64 37.80 27.12
CA ARG A 3 28.74 36.77 27.73
C ARG A 3 27.23 37.11 27.67
N SER A 4 26.81 37.94 26.71
CA SER A 4 25.50 38.60 26.69
C SER A 4 24.96 38.86 25.28
N ALA A 5 25.42 38.10 24.28
CA ALA A 5 25.04 38.28 22.87
C ALA A 5 24.24 37.09 22.30
N LEU A 6 24.67 35.83 22.53
CA LEU A 6 23.94 34.67 22.00
C LEU A 6 22.65 34.35 22.77
N ALA A 7 22.64 34.55 24.09
CA ALA A 7 21.42 34.44 24.91
C ALA A 7 20.34 35.48 24.53
N ALA A 8 20.67 36.51 23.75
CA ALA A 8 19.72 37.51 23.27
C ALA A 8 19.15 37.16 21.87
N ALA A 9 19.89 36.41 21.04
CA ALA A 9 19.38 35.91 19.76
C ALA A 9 18.35 34.78 19.94
N LEU A 10 18.51 33.97 21.00
CA LEU A 10 17.64 32.85 21.34
C LEU A 10 16.23 33.27 21.83
N VAL A 11 16.01 34.55 22.15
CA VAL A 11 14.79 35.05 22.82
C VAL A 11 13.94 35.95 21.91
N ALA A 12 14.47 36.43 20.79
CA ALA A 12 13.89 37.54 20.03
C ALA A 12 12.80 37.16 18.99
N SER A 13 12.60 35.87 18.67
CA SER A 13 11.53 35.44 17.75
C SER A 13 10.72 34.23 18.26
N ILE A 14 10.52 34.14 19.57
CA ILE A 14 9.50 33.28 20.20
C ILE A 14 8.09 33.90 19.97
N ALA A 15 7.83 34.35 18.74
CA ALA A 15 6.67 35.17 18.40
C ALA A 15 6.15 34.80 16.99
N SER A 16 4.97 34.19 16.99
CA SER A 16 4.16 33.74 15.84
C SER A 16 4.61 32.48 15.07
N ALA A 17 3.78 31.45 15.21
CA ALA A 17 3.56 30.29 14.33
C ALA A 17 4.69 29.26 14.10
N GLN A 18 4.36 28.01 14.46
CA GLN A 18 4.80 26.73 13.88
C GLN A 18 6.05 26.78 12.98
N THR A 19 7.22 26.70 13.61
CA THR A 19 8.34 25.92 13.06
C THR A 19 9.06 25.24 14.22
N PRO A 20 9.41 23.96 14.11
CA PRO A 20 10.29 23.33 15.07
C PRO A 20 11.66 23.96 14.93
N THR A 21 12.35 24.18 16.05
CA THR A 21 13.78 24.47 16.03
C THR A 21 14.54 23.20 15.65
N ASN A 22 14.55 22.89 14.34
CA ASN A 22 15.53 22.01 13.74
C ASN A 22 16.90 22.63 13.97
N VAL A 23 17.51 22.34 15.12
CA VAL A 23 18.94 22.55 15.30
C VAL A 23 19.61 21.46 14.47
N ASN A 24 19.68 21.66 13.15
CA ASN A 24 20.44 20.82 12.24
C ASN A 24 21.91 20.97 12.64
N LEU A 25 22.35 20.08 13.53
CA LEU A 25 23.70 20.11 14.09
C LEU A 25 24.76 19.66 13.06
N LEU A 26 24.31 19.18 11.89
CA LEU A 26 25.07 19.24 10.64
C LEU A 26 24.32 20.10 9.61
N ILE A 27 25.00 21.16 9.16
CA ILE A 27 24.64 21.93 7.96
C ILE A 27 25.67 21.56 6.90
N ASN A 28 25.20 21.15 5.71
CA ASN A 28 26.05 20.91 4.55
C ASN A 28 26.93 22.15 4.28
N GLY A 29 28.25 22.00 4.44
CA GLY A 29 29.21 23.09 4.56
C GLY A 29 29.57 23.76 3.23
N GLY A 30 28.62 24.45 2.61
CA GLY A 30 28.87 25.33 1.47
C GLY A 30 29.43 26.69 1.90
N GLY A 31 30.72 26.94 1.67
CA GLY A 31 31.31 28.28 1.76
C GLY A 31 32.74 28.33 2.34
N ASP A 32 33.71 28.75 1.53
CA ASP A 32 35.11 28.93 1.93
C ASP A 32 35.33 30.15 2.83
N SER A 33 36.09 29.99 3.93
CA SER A 33 37.18 30.91 4.37
C SER A 33 37.83 30.47 5.70
N PRO A 34 39.12 30.76 5.96
CA PRO A 34 39.93 29.98 6.92
C PRO A 34 40.08 30.60 8.33
N GLY A 35 40.27 29.74 9.35
CA GLY A 35 40.58 30.18 10.72
C GLY A 35 40.92 29.10 11.76
N ALA A 36 42.20 28.71 11.83
CA ALA A 36 42.92 28.10 12.98
C ALA A 36 42.66 26.62 13.41
N SER A 37 43.55 25.72 12.95
CA SER A 37 44.35 24.72 13.72
C SER A 37 43.67 23.87 14.82
N VAL A 38 43.71 22.52 14.84
CA VAL A 38 44.85 21.56 14.97
C VAL A 38 44.23 20.13 14.91
N GLN A 39 44.80 19.02 14.39
CA GLN A 39 45.90 18.64 13.49
C GLN A 39 45.68 17.14 13.11
N GLY A 40 46.25 16.63 12.01
CA GLY A 40 46.28 15.16 11.74
C GLY A 40 46.23 14.78 10.25
N SER A 41 47.23 15.19 9.46
CA SER A 41 47.20 15.02 8.00
C SER A 41 47.46 13.60 7.51
N ASP A 42 46.58 13.09 6.66
CA ASP A 42 46.91 12.16 5.58
C ASP A 42 46.72 12.92 4.25
N ASN A 43 47.74 12.97 3.39
CA ASN A 43 47.76 13.71 2.11
C ASN A 43 47.42 15.23 2.10
N GLY A 44 47.36 15.92 3.25
CA GLY A 44 47.51 17.39 3.32
C GLY A 44 46.33 18.22 2.81
N GLN A 45 45.10 17.87 3.19
CA GLN A 45 43.90 18.70 3.02
C GLN A 45 43.40 19.20 4.39
N ASP A 46 42.75 20.38 4.42
CA ASP A 46 42.37 21.06 5.65
C ASP A 46 41.09 20.51 6.31
N PHE A 47 41.09 20.50 7.65
CA PHE A 47 39.96 20.10 8.49
C PHE A 47 39.05 21.30 8.77
N TYR A 48 37.73 21.10 8.67
CA TYR A 48 36.72 22.10 9.01
C TYR A 48 36.14 21.82 10.39
N SER A 49 36.07 22.82 11.27
CA SER A 49 35.37 22.74 12.56
C SER A 49 33.95 23.28 12.43
N LEU A 50 32.97 22.53 12.92
CA LEU A 50 31.57 22.95 12.98
C LEU A 50 31.31 23.71 14.30
N PRO A 51 30.53 24.81 14.29
CA PRO A 51 30.17 25.51 15.53
C PRO A 51 29.45 24.58 16.51
N ASN A 52 29.84 24.64 17.79
CA ASN A 52 29.31 23.84 18.90
C ASN A 52 29.62 22.32 18.86
N TRP A 53 30.40 21.83 17.89
CA TRP A 53 30.90 20.45 17.87
C TRP A 53 32.35 20.42 18.32
N THR A 54 32.65 19.67 19.38
CA THR A 54 34.03 19.38 19.79
C THR A 54 34.33 17.91 19.52
N PRO A 55 35.09 17.58 18.45
CA PRO A 55 35.61 16.23 18.26
C PRO A 55 36.50 15.85 19.45
N THR A 56 36.12 14.80 20.19
CA THR A 56 36.90 14.32 21.34
C THR A 56 37.80 13.14 20.98
N GLN A 57 37.47 12.42 19.91
CA GLN A 57 38.23 11.31 19.33
C GLN A 57 37.87 11.17 17.85
N GLY A 58 38.86 10.98 16.97
CA GLY A 58 38.67 10.79 15.51
C GLY A 58 39.29 11.88 14.63
N THR A 59 39.22 11.71 13.30
CA THR A 59 39.63 12.69 12.28
C THR A 59 38.60 12.76 11.14
N TRP A 60 38.32 13.95 10.61
CA TRP A 60 37.37 14.13 9.51
C TRP A 60 38.05 14.03 8.14
N MET A 61 37.60 13.15 7.25
CA MET A 61 38.14 13.08 5.87
C MET A 61 37.12 13.42 4.80
N ALA A 62 37.11 14.69 4.38
CA ALA A 62 36.49 15.10 3.13
C ALA A 62 37.38 14.68 1.95
N GLN A 63 36.96 13.69 1.13
CA GLN A 63 37.65 13.34 -0.11
C GLN A 63 36.70 13.27 -1.31
N VAL A 64 37.06 13.98 -2.37
CA VAL A 64 36.41 13.92 -3.69
C VAL A 64 37.26 13.03 -4.60
N GLY A 65 36.68 11.95 -5.15
CA GLY A 65 37.43 11.01 -5.97
C GLY A 65 36.56 10.15 -6.90
N PRO A 66 37.10 9.68 -8.05
CA PRO A 66 36.33 9.06 -9.14
C PRO A 66 36.00 7.57 -8.95
N TRP A 67 36.28 6.99 -7.78
CA TRP A 67 36.12 5.55 -7.52
C TRP A 67 34.81 5.19 -6.81
N PHE A 68 33.93 6.16 -6.55
CA PHE A 68 32.74 6.00 -5.71
C PHE A 68 31.49 6.58 -6.37
N GLY A 69 30.36 5.88 -6.21
CA GLY A 69 29.09 6.24 -6.83
C GLY A 69 28.40 7.43 -6.17
N ILE A 70 28.13 8.45 -6.99
CA ILE A 70 27.08 9.48 -6.89
C ILE A 70 25.73 8.75 -7.03
N GLU A 71 24.69 8.86 -6.19
CA GLU A 71 24.25 9.74 -5.06
C GLU A 71 23.46 8.85 -4.04
N PRO A 72 22.84 9.32 -2.91
CA PRO A 72 22.53 10.71 -2.49
C PRO A 72 23.09 11.11 -1.09
N PHE A 73 23.19 12.38 -0.66
CA PHE A 73 22.64 13.66 -1.17
C PHE A 73 23.68 14.82 -1.21
N ALA A 74 24.23 15.13 -2.39
CA ALA A 74 25.04 16.32 -2.74
C ALA A 74 26.22 16.69 -1.80
N GLY A 75 26.73 15.74 -1.02
CA GLY A 75 27.90 15.89 -0.15
C GLY A 75 29.19 15.45 -0.85
N THR A 76 30.17 16.34 -0.99
CA THR A 76 31.52 15.97 -1.49
C THR A 76 32.39 15.26 -0.42
N ARG A 77 31.77 14.79 0.68
CA ARG A 77 32.42 14.53 1.97
C ARG A 77 31.64 13.48 2.77
N PHE A 78 32.27 12.37 3.12
CA PHE A 78 31.79 11.36 4.08
C PHE A 78 32.69 11.36 5.32
N VAL A 79 32.30 10.67 6.40
CA VAL A 79 33.16 10.52 7.59
C VAL A 79 33.78 9.12 7.62
N ARG A 80 35.13 9.04 7.57
CA ARG A 80 35.86 7.87 8.10
C ARG A 80 36.32 8.18 9.53
N THR A 81 36.30 7.18 10.39
CA THR A 81 36.67 7.30 11.80
C THR A 81 38.15 6.90 12.03
N HIS A 82 38.69 6.91 13.27
CA HIS A 82 40.13 6.69 13.53
C HIS A 82 40.47 5.30 14.10
N GLN A 83 41.37 4.55 13.45
CA GLN A 83 41.75 3.18 13.82
C GLN A 83 42.47 3.08 15.17
N ASP A 84 41.95 2.24 16.06
CA ASP A 84 42.57 1.85 17.33
C ASP A 84 43.24 0.45 17.24
N ALA A 85 43.86 0.02 18.34
CA ALA A 85 44.50 -1.30 18.45
C ALA A 85 43.50 -2.48 18.47
N SER A 86 42.19 -2.21 18.46
CA SER A 86 41.09 -3.17 18.46
C SER A 86 40.50 -3.39 17.06
N ASN A 87 41.10 -2.80 16.01
CA ASN A 87 40.52 -2.66 14.66
C ASN A 87 39.16 -1.93 14.64
N ARG A 88 38.93 -1.04 15.59
CA ARG A 88 37.73 -0.21 15.66
C ARG A 88 38.11 1.19 15.21
N LEU A 89 37.23 1.81 14.45
CA LEU A 89 37.35 3.20 14.06
C LEU A 89 36.18 3.95 14.69
N THR A 90 36.47 4.86 15.62
CA THR A 90 35.47 5.61 16.39
C THR A 90 35.60 7.11 16.16
N GLN A 91 34.49 7.81 15.96
CA GLN A 91 34.38 9.27 16.04
C GLN A 91 33.36 9.62 17.12
N SER A 92 33.79 10.38 18.13
CA SER A 92 32.91 10.84 19.21
C SER A 92 32.83 12.36 19.24
N VAL A 93 31.63 12.89 19.48
CA VAL A 93 31.39 14.34 19.61
C VAL A 93 30.46 14.60 20.78
N SER A 94 30.90 15.49 21.69
CA SER A 94 30.11 15.92 22.85
C SER A 94 29.40 17.25 22.56
N ILE A 95 28.13 17.34 22.98
CA ILE A 95 27.23 18.46 22.72
C ILE A 95 26.51 18.84 24.03
N ASP A 96 26.54 20.13 24.38
CA ASP A 96 25.85 20.66 25.57
C ASP A 96 24.33 20.77 25.31
N LEU A 97 23.52 20.30 26.26
CA LEU A 97 22.06 20.30 26.13
C LEU A 97 21.37 21.38 26.98
N PRO A 98 20.23 21.92 26.53
CA PRO A 98 19.47 22.91 27.30
C PRO A 98 18.82 22.28 28.53
N ALA A 99 18.73 23.05 29.63
CA ALA A 99 18.07 22.60 30.84
C ALA A 99 16.54 22.80 30.78
N GLY A 100 15.77 21.73 30.98
CA GLY A 100 14.30 21.74 31.04
C GLY A 100 13.66 20.65 30.18
N GLY A 101 12.32 20.66 30.09
CA GLY A 101 11.51 19.92 29.12
C GLY A 101 11.51 18.37 29.21
N PRO A 102 10.48 17.71 28.66
CA PRO A 102 10.66 16.44 28.00
C PRO A 102 11.17 16.72 26.58
N PHE A 103 12.45 16.43 26.33
CA PHE A 103 13.01 16.44 24.98
C PHE A 103 13.23 15.02 24.47
N HIS A 104 13.18 14.87 23.16
CA HIS A 104 13.70 13.73 22.44
C HIS A 104 14.89 14.15 21.59
N LEU A 105 15.83 13.23 21.43
CA LEU A 105 17.08 13.46 20.74
C LEU A 105 17.27 12.35 19.71
N THR A 106 17.10 12.70 18.43
CA THR A 106 17.20 11.78 17.30
C THR A 106 18.58 11.95 16.66
N LEU A 107 19.41 10.91 16.74
CA LEU A 107 20.59 10.74 15.90
C LEU A 107 20.18 9.93 14.67
N ARG A 108 20.24 10.52 13.47
CA ARG A 108 19.98 9.80 12.21
C ARG A 108 21.12 9.97 11.21
N GLY A 109 21.10 9.22 10.12
CA GLY A 109 21.96 9.43 8.96
C GLY A 109 21.89 8.28 7.95
N ALA A 110 22.37 8.54 6.74
CA ALA A 110 22.60 7.51 5.75
C ALA A 110 23.85 6.70 6.12
N VAL A 111 23.73 5.37 6.11
CA VAL A 111 24.82 4.45 6.42
C VAL A 111 24.94 3.40 5.32
N ARG A 112 26.16 3.01 5.02
CA ARG A 112 26.49 1.97 4.04
C ARG A 112 27.68 1.13 4.50
N ASN A 113 27.64 -0.16 4.20
CA ASN A 113 28.68 -1.12 4.53
C ASN A 113 29.13 -1.87 3.26
N TRP A 114 30.30 -1.55 2.71
CA TRP A 114 30.73 -2.17 1.44
C TRP A 114 31.22 -3.63 1.61
N ASP A 115 31.57 -4.06 2.83
CA ASP A 115 31.90 -5.45 3.17
C ASP A 115 31.11 -5.92 4.39
N THR A 116 29.87 -6.35 4.13
CA THR A 116 28.94 -6.88 5.13
C THR A 116 29.43 -8.15 5.84
N ALA A 117 30.46 -8.81 5.32
CA ALA A 117 31.03 -10.02 5.92
C ALA A 117 32.15 -9.72 6.93
N SER A 118 32.82 -8.57 6.84
CA SER A 118 33.94 -8.24 7.73
C SER A 118 33.81 -6.94 8.51
N ASP A 119 32.96 -6.01 8.08
CA ASP A 119 32.76 -4.72 8.72
C ASP A 119 31.39 -4.57 9.39
N GLN A 120 31.33 -3.80 10.48
CA GLN A 120 30.07 -3.52 11.21
C GLN A 120 29.99 -2.03 11.59
N PRO A 121 29.30 -1.20 10.79
CA PRO A 121 28.93 0.15 11.16
C PRO A 121 27.88 0.14 12.28
N ARG A 122 28.00 1.09 13.21
CA ARG A 122 27.02 1.38 14.27
C ARG A 122 26.96 2.88 14.54
N MET A 123 25.78 3.36 14.89
CA MET A 123 25.56 4.71 15.44
C MET A 123 25.11 4.58 16.89
N THR A 124 25.70 5.36 17.78
CA THR A 124 25.39 5.39 19.22
C THR A 124 25.11 6.82 19.68
N LEU A 125 24.11 6.97 20.54
CA LEU A 125 23.73 8.20 21.20
C LEU A 125 23.70 7.96 22.72
N ASP A 126 24.69 8.52 23.41
CA ASP A 126 24.80 8.45 24.87
C ASP A 126 24.39 9.79 25.51
N LEU A 127 23.57 9.75 26.56
CA LEU A 127 23.19 10.94 27.32
C LEU A 127 23.83 10.93 28.71
N TYR A 128 24.41 12.07 29.11
CA TYR A 128 25.17 12.20 30.36
C TYR A 128 24.60 13.28 31.29
N GLN A 129 24.59 12.98 32.57
CA GLN A 129 24.42 13.95 33.67
C GLN A 129 25.76 14.14 34.37
N GLY A 130 26.46 15.22 34.03
CA GLY A 130 27.87 15.41 34.40
C GLY A 130 28.74 14.32 33.77
N ALA A 131 29.33 13.46 34.60
CA ALA A 131 30.14 12.32 34.15
C ALA A 131 29.38 10.97 34.17
N ALA A 132 28.11 10.95 34.60
CA ALA A 132 27.31 9.73 34.68
C ALA A 132 26.49 9.53 33.39
N LEU A 133 26.64 8.38 32.74
CA LEU A 133 25.76 7.93 31.65
C LEU A 133 24.36 7.67 32.23
N VAL A 134 23.32 8.24 31.64
CA VAL A 134 21.92 8.12 32.10
C VAL A 134 20.96 7.53 31.06
N ALA A 135 21.32 7.58 29.77
CA ALA A 135 20.65 6.85 28.69
C ALA A 135 21.67 6.53 27.58
N SER A 136 21.44 5.48 26.80
CA SER A 136 22.32 5.06 25.71
C SER A 136 21.51 4.22 24.72
N GLY A 137 21.50 4.66 23.47
CA GLY A 137 20.91 3.95 22.34
C GLY A 137 21.97 3.65 21.30
N THR A 138 21.91 2.45 20.70
CA THR A 138 22.86 2.01 19.66
C THR A 138 22.11 1.25 18.58
N THR A 139 22.41 1.51 17.31
CA THR A 139 21.90 0.68 16.21
C THR A 139 22.43 -0.76 16.31
N GLY A 140 21.73 -1.70 15.68
CA GLY A 140 22.34 -2.99 15.34
C GLY A 140 23.60 -2.81 14.47
N ALA A 141 24.30 -3.90 14.20
CA ALA A 141 25.30 -3.90 13.14
C ALA A 141 24.59 -3.64 11.79
N ILE A 142 25.01 -2.61 11.07
CA ILE A 142 24.38 -2.19 9.81
C ILE A 142 24.99 -2.99 8.66
N LEU A 143 24.20 -3.91 8.07
CA LEU A 143 24.68 -4.88 7.08
C LEU A 143 24.14 -4.59 5.67
N ASP A 144 23.95 -3.32 5.31
CA ASP A 144 23.44 -2.91 4.00
C ASP A 144 24.58 -2.49 3.06
N GLU A 145 24.67 -3.14 1.90
CA GLU A 145 25.63 -2.82 0.83
C GLU A 145 25.21 -1.60 -0.01
N SER A 146 23.97 -1.13 0.19
CA SER A 146 23.41 0.10 -0.35
C SER A 146 23.35 1.20 0.73
N TRP A 147 23.03 2.43 0.33
CA TRP A 147 22.81 3.52 1.29
C TRP A 147 21.39 3.41 1.84
N ALA A 148 21.26 3.26 3.16
CA ALA A 148 19.99 3.27 3.87
C ALA A 148 20.03 4.23 5.07
N GLU A 149 18.89 4.83 5.41
CA GLU A 149 18.74 5.71 6.57
C GLU A 149 18.59 4.89 7.86
N TYR A 150 19.37 5.24 8.88
CA TYR A 150 19.27 4.66 10.22
C TYR A 150 19.05 5.77 11.25
N ALA A 151 18.40 5.43 12.37
CA ALA A 151 18.18 6.34 13.47
C ALA A 151 18.28 5.67 14.84
N VAL A 152 18.72 6.45 15.83
CA VAL A 152 18.66 6.18 17.27
C VAL A 152 17.90 7.35 17.90
N ILE A 153 16.89 7.05 18.72
CA ILE A 153 16.06 8.07 19.36
C ILE A 153 16.08 7.85 20.86
N GLU A 154 16.66 8.78 21.59
CA GLU A 154 16.64 8.77 23.05
C GLU A 154 15.66 9.82 23.60
N ALA A 155 14.93 9.47 24.66
CA ALA A 155 14.33 10.48 25.52
C ALA A 155 15.45 11.17 26.32
N VAL A 156 15.30 12.46 26.62
CA VAL A 156 16.27 13.21 27.42
C VAL A 156 15.74 13.35 28.85
N PRO A 157 16.26 12.59 29.84
CA PRO A 157 15.87 12.77 31.23
C PRO A 157 16.15 14.17 31.77
N GLY A 158 15.32 14.61 32.73
CA GLY A 158 15.54 15.86 33.43
C GLY A 158 16.91 15.89 34.13
N GLY A 159 17.74 16.87 33.77
CA GLY A 159 19.07 17.07 34.34
C GLY A 159 20.22 16.43 33.55
N VAL A 160 19.98 15.87 32.37
CA VAL A 160 21.03 15.67 31.36
C VAL A 160 21.75 16.99 31.08
N THR A 161 23.07 16.94 31.00
CA THR A 161 23.94 18.10 30.71
C THR A 161 24.53 18.04 29.31
N SER A 162 24.74 16.84 28.77
CA SER A 162 25.39 16.65 27.48
C SER A 162 24.97 15.34 26.80
N ALA A 163 25.05 15.32 25.47
CA ALA A 163 24.99 14.11 24.66
C ALA A 163 26.38 13.81 24.08
N VAL A 164 26.66 12.54 23.84
CA VAL A 164 27.78 12.07 23.02
C VAL A 164 27.22 11.27 21.85
N VAL A 165 27.48 11.74 20.63
CA VAL A 165 27.27 10.97 19.41
C VAL A 165 28.54 10.19 19.13
N THR A 166 28.41 8.89 18.92
CA THR A 166 29.51 8.00 18.53
C THR A 166 29.16 7.29 17.23
N LEU A 167 29.99 7.49 16.21
CA LEU A 167 29.99 6.71 14.97
C LEU A 167 31.11 5.66 15.06
N GLU A 168 30.77 4.41 14.79
CA GLU A 168 31.67 3.26 14.94
C GLU A 168 31.69 2.45 13.65
N GLY A 169 32.88 2.11 13.16
CA GLY A 169 33.09 1.01 12.22
C GLY A 169 34.06 0.01 12.84
N THR A 170 33.70 -1.27 12.88
CA THR A 170 34.62 -2.34 13.29
C THR A 170 35.10 -3.11 12.08
N ARG A 171 36.39 -3.48 12.04
CA ARG A 171 36.97 -4.35 11.01
C ARG A 171 37.43 -5.68 11.59
N THR A 172 36.79 -6.76 11.18
CA THR A 172 37.11 -8.12 11.67
C THR A 172 38.06 -8.89 10.74
N SER A 173 38.19 -8.51 9.46
CA SER A 173 39.21 -9.05 8.55
C SER A 173 39.62 -8.04 7.45
N GLY A 174 39.92 -8.45 6.21
CA GLY A 174 40.22 -7.53 5.10
C GLY A 174 41.52 -6.69 5.21
N SER A 175 41.59 -5.60 4.43
CA SER A 175 42.72 -4.61 4.40
C SER A 175 42.32 -3.19 4.76
N TYR A 176 41.05 -2.83 4.55
CA TYR A 176 40.43 -1.53 4.82
C TYR A 176 39.20 -1.75 5.72
N ASN A 177 38.59 -0.65 6.19
CA ASN A 177 37.28 -0.67 6.81
C ASN A 177 36.37 0.17 5.92
N ASP A 178 35.29 -0.44 5.48
CA ASP A 178 34.41 0.06 4.43
C ASP A 178 33.03 0.41 5.00
N CYS A 179 33.02 0.89 6.26
CA CYS A 179 31.88 1.55 6.91
C CYS A 179 31.81 3.02 6.51
N TYR A 180 30.68 3.45 5.94
CA TYR A 180 30.46 4.82 5.50
C TYR A 180 29.22 5.43 6.16
N PHE A 181 29.34 6.71 6.54
CA PHE A 181 28.27 7.52 7.13
C PHE A 181 28.18 8.85 6.36
N ASP A 182 26.95 9.25 5.99
CA ASP A 182 26.61 10.51 5.32
C ASP A 182 25.27 11.06 5.82
N ASP A 183 24.95 12.33 5.54
CA ASP A 183 23.83 13.12 6.08
C ASP A 183 23.47 12.82 7.55
N VAL A 184 24.51 12.61 8.38
CA VAL A 184 24.32 12.40 9.82
C VAL A 184 23.70 13.67 10.39
N GLN A 185 22.61 13.54 11.14
CA GLN A 185 21.90 14.66 11.76
C GLN A 185 21.60 14.32 13.21
N LEU A 186 21.71 15.33 14.05
CA LEU A 186 21.29 15.25 15.44
C LEU A 186 20.19 16.29 15.67
N ILE A 187 18.99 15.84 15.99
CA ILE A 187 17.77 16.65 16.07
C ILE A 187 17.25 16.62 17.50
N LEU A 188 17.06 17.80 18.10
CA LEU A 188 16.44 17.96 19.41
C LEU A 188 14.99 18.42 19.23
N THR A 189 14.04 17.62 19.69
CA THR A 189 12.58 17.88 19.57
C THR A 189 11.94 17.99 20.95
N GLU A 190 11.10 19.01 21.16
CA GLU A 190 10.31 19.17 22.39
C GLU A 190 8.99 18.41 22.29
N GLY A 191 8.63 17.63 23.33
CA GLY A 191 7.34 16.96 23.41
C GLY A 191 7.39 15.53 23.94
N THR A 192 6.23 14.87 23.92
CA THR A 192 6.08 13.45 24.21
C THR A 192 6.46 12.59 22.98
N PRO A 193 6.75 11.29 23.16
CA PRO A 193 6.90 10.39 22.03
C PRO A 193 5.65 10.44 21.13
N LEU A 194 5.86 10.61 19.83
CA LEU A 194 4.90 10.18 18.83
C LEU A 194 4.61 8.70 19.09
N VAL A 195 3.35 8.31 19.17
CA VAL A 195 2.94 6.90 19.25
C VAL A 195 1.84 6.75 18.22
N PRO A 196 2.17 6.24 17.01
CA PRO A 196 1.20 6.13 15.93
C PRO A 196 0.02 5.25 16.38
N THR A 197 -1.20 5.71 16.14
CA THR A 197 -2.42 4.96 16.47
C THR A 197 -3.59 5.44 15.63
N PHE A 198 -4.56 4.55 15.39
CA PHE A 198 -5.71 4.81 14.55
C PHE A 198 -6.95 4.02 14.96
N ASP A 199 -8.11 4.55 14.58
CA ASP A 199 -9.40 3.86 14.65
C ASP A 199 -9.82 3.38 13.25
N VAL A 200 -10.65 2.33 13.22
CA VAL A 200 -11.21 1.72 12.00
C VAL A 200 -12.71 1.55 12.19
N GLU A 201 -13.50 2.01 11.24
CA GLU A 201 -14.95 1.76 11.16
C GLU A 201 -15.24 1.07 9.82
N ILE A 202 -15.80 -0.15 9.86
CA ILE A 202 -16.05 -0.98 8.68
C ILE A 202 -17.55 -0.95 8.35
N ASP A 203 -17.90 -0.57 7.13
CA ASP A 203 -19.25 -0.69 6.59
C ASP A 203 -19.38 -1.93 5.70
N LEU A 204 -20.15 -2.90 6.19
CA LEU A 204 -20.50 -4.16 5.52
C LEU A 204 -21.87 -4.11 4.84
N GLN A 205 -22.55 -2.96 4.81
CA GLN A 205 -23.90 -2.82 4.21
C GLN A 205 -23.86 -2.67 2.68
N SER A 206 -22.69 -2.50 2.08
CA SER A 206 -22.48 -2.44 0.64
C SER A 206 -21.35 -3.35 0.19
N TRP A 207 -21.43 -3.86 -1.05
CA TRP A 207 -20.36 -4.64 -1.68
C TRP A 207 -19.86 -3.94 -2.95
N PRO A 208 -18.54 -3.74 -3.12
CA PRO A 208 -17.47 -4.09 -2.18
C PRO A 208 -17.49 -3.24 -0.89
N PRO A 209 -17.16 -3.81 0.28
CA PRO A 209 -17.24 -3.13 1.57
C PRO A 209 -16.22 -2.01 1.69
N THR A 210 -16.53 -1.03 2.54
CA THR A 210 -15.65 0.11 2.78
C THR A 210 -15.21 0.17 4.23
N ALA A 211 -14.00 0.69 4.45
CA ALA A 211 -13.48 0.96 5.79
C ALA A 211 -13.03 2.42 5.87
N THR A 212 -13.48 3.12 6.90
CA THR A 212 -12.99 4.46 7.26
C THR A 212 -11.87 4.30 8.27
N PHE A 213 -10.70 4.84 7.93
CA PHE A 213 -9.54 4.90 8.80
C PHE A 213 -9.37 6.33 9.31
N THR A 214 -9.08 6.49 10.59
CA THR A 214 -8.87 7.80 11.22
C THR A 214 -7.62 7.78 12.09
N ASP A 215 -6.67 8.65 11.80
CA ASP A 215 -5.48 8.85 12.64
C ASP A 215 -5.87 9.48 13.98
N THR A 216 -5.51 8.80 15.07
CA THR A 216 -5.71 9.26 16.45
C THR A 216 -4.39 9.54 17.19
N THR A 217 -3.27 9.58 16.44
CA THR A 217 -1.93 9.88 16.95
C THR A 217 -1.86 11.24 17.64
N ALA A 218 -1.43 11.24 18.90
CA ALA A 218 -1.17 12.47 19.65
C ALA A 218 0.17 13.11 19.25
N GLY A 219 0.19 14.44 19.15
CA GLY A 219 1.40 15.23 18.87
C GLY A 219 1.41 15.92 17.50
N PRO A 220 2.54 16.53 17.11
CA PRO A 220 2.65 17.35 15.90
C PRO A 220 2.85 16.50 14.63
N VAL A 221 1.80 15.80 14.18
CA VAL A 221 1.82 15.05 12.91
C VAL A 221 1.75 16.02 11.71
N THR A 222 2.77 16.00 10.85
CA THR A 222 2.89 16.81 9.63
C THR A 222 2.45 16.09 8.35
N SER A 223 2.58 14.76 8.28
CA SER A 223 2.04 13.94 7.17
C SER A 223 1.65 12.54 7.63
N ARG A 224 0.85 11.86 6.81
CA ARG A 224 0.32 10.52 7.06
C ARG A 224 0.33 9.74 5.76
N SER A 225 0.66 8.45 5.83
CA SER A 225 0.54 7.50 4.73
C SER A 225 -0.09 6.22 5.27
N TRP A 226 -1.05 5.69 4.53
CA TRP A 226 -1.74 4.44 4.81
C TRP A 226 -1.31 3.38 3.81
N ASP A 227 -1.09 2.17 4.30
CA ASP A 227 -1.03 0.92 3.54
C ASP A 227 -2.20 0.07 4.04
N PHE A 228 -3.11 -0.32 3.15
CA PHE A 228 -4.34 -1.01 3.53
C PHE A 228 -4.20 -2.53 3.60
N GLY A 229 -3.03 -3.08 3.29
CA GLY A 229 -2.73 -4.52 3.33
C GLY A 229 -3.18 -5.30 2.09
N ASP A 230 -3.79 -4.65 1.09
CA ASP A 230 -4.22 -5.23 -0.19
C ASP A 230 -3.39 -4.74 -1.40
N GLY A 231 -2.40 -3.86 -1.16
CA GLY A 231 -1.53 -3.27 -2.17
C GLY A 231 -1.91 -1.85 -2.59
N GLU A 232 -3.01 -1.30 -2.07
CA GLU A 232 -3.39 0.10 -2.26
C GLU A 232 -2.94 1.00 -1.08
N PHE A 233 -2.77 2.29 -1.35
CA PHE A 233 -2.21 3.28 -0.42
C PHE A 233 -2.96 4.62 -0.52
N ASP A 234 -3.04 5.38 0.58
CA ASP A 234 -3.60 6.74 0.58
C ASP A 234 -2.91 7.67 1.59
N VAL A 235 -3.17 8.98 1.50
CA VAL A 235 -2.58 10.03 2.34
C VAL A 235 -3.65 10.96 2.92
N GLY A 236 -3.92 10.85 4.22
CA GLY A 236 -4.95 11.66 4.87
C GLY A 236 -5.01 11.49 6.37
N SER A 237 -5.68 12.42 7.08
CA SER A 237 -6.00 12.29 8.51
C SER A 237 -7.20 11.38 8.77
N SER A 238 -8.14 11.34 7.81
CA SER A 238 -9.09 10.27 7.67
C SER A 238 -9.21 9.92 6.19
N VAL A 239 -9.27 8.63 5.88
CA VAL A 239 -9.37 8.09 4.52
C VAL A 239 -10.46 7.02 4.49
N VAL A 240 -11.10 6.84 3.33
CA VAL A 240 -12.11 5.78 3.11
C VAL A 240 -11.58 4.89 2.02
N HIS A 241 -11.35 3.62 2.34
CA HIS A 241 -10.86 2.62 1.40
C HIS A 241 -11.96 1.61 1.07
N GLN A 242 -11.88 0.99 -0.10
CA GLN A 242 -12.81 -0.05 -0.56
C GLN A 242 -12.05 -1.35 -0.84
N TYR A 243 -12.40 -2.41 -0.11
CA TYR A 243 -11.76 -3.71 -0.27
C TYR A 243 -12.46 -4.51 -1.37
N ALA A 244 -11.72 -4.88 -2.41
CA ALA A 244 -12.27 -5.50 -3.62
C ALA A 244 -12.84 -6.92 -3.41
N GLY A 245 -12.54 -7.57 -2.29
CA GLY A 245 -13.06 -8.91 -1.97
C GLY A 245 -12.70 -9.36 -0.55
N PRO A 246 -13.16 -10.55 -0.15
CA PRO A 246 -12.83 -11.15 1.14
C PRO A 246 -11.33 -11.35 1.37
N GLY A 247 -10.94 -11.24 2.64
CA GLY A 247 -9.55 -11.27 3.08
C GLY A 247 -9.40 -10.81 4.53
N THR A 248 -8.20 -11.01 5.08
CA THR A 248 -7.77 -10.40 6.34
C THR A 248 -6.59 -9.50 6.00
N PHE A 249 -6.72 -8.21 6.33
CA PHE A 249 -5.80 -7.18 5.87
C PHE A 249 -5.11 -6.50 7.06
N ASP A 250 -3.79 -6.50 7.00
CA ASP A 250 -2.92 -5.84 7.98
C ASP A 250 -2.72 -4.38 7.58
N VAL A 251 -3.30 -3.46 8.36
CA VAL A 251 -3.28 -2.03 8.00
C VAL A 251 -2.16 -1.32 8.72
N SER A 252 -1.36 -0.55 7.97
CA SER A 252 -0.24 0.23 8.50
C SER A 252 -0.46 1.73 8.32
N LEU A 253 -0.34 2.48 9.41
CA LEU A 253 -0.28 3.94 9.42
C LEU A 253 1.15 4.39 9.67
N THR A 254 1.75 5.06 8.69
CA THR A 254 3.00 5.81 8.87
C THR A 254 2.70 7.29 9.10
N VAL A 255 3.16 7.84 10.21
CA VAL A 255 3.08 9.27 10.55
C VAL A 255 4.45 9.92 10.50
N THR A 256 4.52 11.06 9.81
CA THR A 256 5.67 11.97 9.91
C THR A 256 5.35 13.08 10.88
N SER A 257 6.30 13.38 11.74
CA SER A 257 6.38 14.60 12.55
C SER A 257 7.76 15.24 12.31
N PRO A 258 8.01 16.47 12.78
CA PRO A 258 9.29 17.11 12.56
C PRO A 258 10.46 16.34 13.20
N GLY A 259 11.37 15.85 12.36
CA GLY A 259 12.54 15.07 12.79
C GLY A 259 12.25 13.63 13.22
N ARG A 260 11.02 13.13 13.02
CA ARG A 260 10.66 11.72 13.31
C ARG A 260 9.58 11.21 12.39
N ILE A 261 9.86 10.10 11.72
CA ILE A 261 8.86 9.21 11.12
C ILE A 261 8.66 8.05 12.09
N ASP A 262 7.43 7.57 12.22
CA ASP A 262 7.11 6.35 12.96
C ASP A 262 5.88 5.68 12.35
N ALA A 263 5.72 4.37 12.58
CA ALA A 263 4.62 3.59 12.03
C ALA A 263 3.98 2.66 13.04
N VAL A 264 2.70 2.36 12.84
CA VAL A 264 1.99 1.28 13.53
C VAL A 264 1.30 0.39 12.50
N THR A 265 1.47 -0.92 12.64
CA THR A 265 0.71 -1.93 11.91
C THR A 265 -0.24 -2.60 12.87
N ARG A 266 -1.50 -2.78 12.47
CA ARG A 266 -2.47 -3.59 13.20
C ARG A 266 -2.78 -4.82 12.35
N GLU A 267 -2.27 -5.97 12.81
CA GLU A 267 -2.57 -7.28 12.21
C GLU A 267 -4.08 -7.54 12.24
N GLY A 268 -4.64 -7.99 11.11
CA GLY A 268 -6.07 -8.24 10.95
C GLY A 268 -6.97 -7.05 11.27
N ALA A 269 -6.52 -5.82 11.01
CA ALA A 269 -7.28 -4.59 11.26
C ALA A 269 -8.62 -4.56 10.53
N VAL A 270 -8.68 -5.15 9.34
CA VAL A 270 -9.92 -5.38 8.61
C VAL A 270 -10.03 -6.87 8.29
N VAL A 271 -11.16 -7.46 8.67
CA VAL A 271 -11.59 -8.79 8.24
C VAL A 271 -12.81 -8.59 7.35
N VAL A 272 -12.63 -8.83 6.05
CA VAL A 272 -13.74 -8.97 5.12
C VAL A 272 -14.01 -10.47 5.01
N GLU A 273 -15.07 -10.94 5.67
CA GLU A 273 -15.50 -12.32 5.51
C GLU A 273 -16.01 -12.54 4.08
N ASP A 274 -15.74 -13.73 3.51
CA ASP A 274 -16.52 -14.20 2.37
C ASP A 274 -17.99 -14.25 2.84
N PRO A 275 -18.93 -13.56 2.17
CA PRO A 275 -20.34 -13.55 2.61
C PRO A 275 -20.93 -14.96 2.76
N GLY A 276 -20.32 -15.94 2.11
CA GLY A 276 -20.75 -17.32 2.13
C GLY A 276 -21.90 -17.55 1.16
N GLY A 277 -21.82 -18.65 0.40
CA GLY A 277 -22.85 -18.98 -0.57
C GLY A 277 -22.89 -18.02 -1.76
N LEU A 278 -21.73 -17.75 -2.39
CA LEU A 278 -21.72 -17.23 -3.76
C LEU A 278 -22.52 -18.19 -4.66
N GLU A 279 -23.66 -17.73 -5.15
CA GLU A 279 -24.64 -18.53 -5.89
C GLU A 279 -25.04 -17.81 -7.18
N ILE A 280 -25.19 -18.58 -8.27
CA ILE A 280 -25.85 -18.11 -9.49
C ILE A 280 -27.35 -18.14 -9.22
N ILE A 281 -27.92 -16.99 -8.88
CA ILE A 281 -29.33 -16.83 -8.54
C ILE A 281 -30.23 -16.74 -9.78
N LYS A 282 -29.70 -16.33 -10.95
CA LYS A 282 -30.42 -16.40 -12.23
C LYS A 282 -29.52 -16.83 -13.38
N GLY A 283 -30.11 -17.60 -14.29
CA GLY A 283 -29.47 -18.03 -15.53
C GLY A 283 -28.58 -19.27 -15.38
N PRO A 284 -27.59 -19.45 -16.27
CA PRO A 284 -27.30 -18.60 -17.42
C PRO A 284 -28.48 -18.49 -18.39
N TYR A 285 -28.59 -17.39 -19.12
CA TYR A 285 -29.58 -17.16 -20.15
C TYR A 285 -28.98 -16.47 -21.37
N LEU A 286 -29.61 -16.68 -22.52
CA LEU A 286 -29.06 -16.35 -23.83
C LEU A 286 -29.81 -15.18 -24.47
N GLN A 287 -29.09 -14.18 -24.98
CA GLN A 287 -29.65 -13.01 -25.66
C GLN A 287 -28.83 -12.58 -26.89
N TYR A 288 -29.41 -11.69 -27.71
CA TYR A 288 -28.76 -11.02 -28.84
C TYR A 288 -28.05 -11.98 -29.82
N ALA A 289 -28.64 -13.15 -30.06
CA ALA A 289 -28.10 -14.14 -30.98
C ALA A 289 -28.01 -13.58 -32.41
N THR A 290 -26.85 -13.76 -33.04
CA THR A 290 -26.64 -13.55 -34.48
C THR A 290 -26.12 -14.84 -35.10
N GLN A 291 -25.80 -14.81 -36.39
CA GLN A 291 -25.24 -15.97 -37.09
C GLN A 291 -23.84 -16.35 -36.59
N ASP A 292 -23.13 -15.36 -36.04
CA ASP A 292 -21.71 -15.44 -35.69
C ASP A 292 -21.45 -15.18 -34.20
N ALA A 293 -22.46 -14.86 -33.39
CA ALA A 293 -22.27 -14.42 -32.01
C ALA A 293 -23.47 -14.67 -31.08
N MET A 294 -23.19 -14.73 -29.79
CA MET A 294 -24.15 -14.93 -28.70
C MET A 294 -23.77 -14.06 -27.50
N THR A 295 -24.76 -13.48 -26.82
CA THR A 295 -24.56 -12.89 -25.48
C THR A 295 -25.08 -13.87 -24.44
N VAL A 296 -24.21 -14.26 -23.51
CA VAL A 296 -24.58 -15.08 -22.35
C VAL A 296 -24.63 -14.15 -21.14
N MET A 297 -25.72 -14.25 -20.38
CA MET A 297 -25.95 -13.46 -19.18
C MET A 297 -26.29 -14.36 -18.00
N TRP A 298 -25.94 -13.93 -16.80
CA TRP A 298 -26.33 -14.60 -15.55
C TRP A 298 -26.28 -13.58 -14.41
N GLU A 299 -26.84 -13.94 -13.26
CA GLU A 299 -26.82 -13.08 -12.09
C GLU A 299 -26.40 -13.88 -10.85
N THR A 300 -25.51 -13.30 -10.05
CA THR A 300 -25.09 -13.83 -8.75
C THR A 300 -25.65 -12.97 -7.60
N ASN A 301 -25.65 -13.53 -6.39
CA ASN A 301 -26.03 -12.80 -5.18
C ASN A 301 -24.96 -11.81 -4.67
N LEU A 302 -23.75 -11.82 -5.25
CA LEU A 302 -22.61 -10.98 -4.89
C LEU A 302 -21.90 -10.49 -6.15
N PRO A 303 -21.44 -9.24 -6.23
CA PRO A 303 -20.75 -8.74 -7.42
C PRO A 303 -19.40 -9.44 -7.59
N GLY A 304 -19.13 -9.99 -8.77
CA GLY A 304 -17.90 -10.74 -9.05
C GLY A 304 -17.44 -10.69 -10.50
N ASP A 305 -16.24 -11.20 -10.75
CA ASP A 305 -15.65 -11.24 -12.08
C ASP A 305 -16.36 -12.26 -12.98
N SER A 306 -16.84 -11.82 -14.14
CA SER A 306 -17.57 -12.66 -15.09
C SER A 306 -16.63 -13.45 -16.00
N VAL A 307 -16.73 -14.79 -16.02
CA VAL A 307 -16.01 -15.63 -16.99
C VAL A 307 -16.99 -16.57 -17.72
N LEU A 308 -17.08 -16.42 -19.04
CA LEU A 308 -17.77 -17.35 -19.93
C LEU A 308 -16.77 -18.33 -20.53
N HIS A 309 -16.94 -19.61 -20.25
CA HIS A 309 -16.18 -20.70 -20.87
C HIS A 309 -17.01 -21.24 -22.04
N TYR A 310 -16.42 -21.36 -23.23
CA TYR A 310 -17.13 -21.84 -24.41
C TYR A 310 -16.22 -22.70 -25.30
N PHE A 311 -16.80 -23.71 -25.96
CA PHE A 311 -16.06 -24.65 -26.79
C PHE A 311 -16.22 -24.36 -28.28
N ASP A 312 -15.11 -23.98 -28.92
CA ASP A 312 -15.03 -23.71 -30.35
C ASP A 312 -13.77 -24.40 -30.93
N GLY A 313 -13.87 -25.72 -31.07
CA GLY A 313 -12.76 -26.64 -31.37
C GLY A 313 -11.77 -26.85 -30.22
N ILE A 314 -11.59 -25.83 -29.38
CA ILE A 314 -10.92 -25.83 -28.09
C ILE A 314 -11.77 -25.04 -27.09
N TRP A 315 -11.57 -25.29 -25.79
CA TRP A 315 -12.14 -24.43 -24.76
C TRP A 315 -11.46 -23.05 -24.79
N LYS A 316 -12.29 -22.01 -24.83
CA LYS A 316 -11.93 -20.59 -24.81
C LYS A 316 -12.62 -19.92 -23.63
N GLN A 317 -12.12 -18.75 -23.24
CA GLN A 317 -12.71 -17.90 -22.20
C GLN A 317 -12.97 -16.50 -22.75
N ALA A 318 -14.01 -15.85 -22.25
CA ALA A 318 -14.30 -14.44 -22.44
C ALA A 318 -14.80 -13.84 -21.13
N THR A 319 -14.57 -12.55 -20.89
CA THR A 319 -14.93 -11.87 -19.63
C THR A 319 -15.64 -10.54 -19.89
N SER A 320 -16.31 -10.01 -18.87
CA SER A 320 -16.81 -8.62 -18.84
C SER A 320 -15.85 -7.71 -18.08
N ALA A 321 -16.03 -6.39 -18.18
CA ALA A 321 -15.20 -5.43 -17.45
C ALA A 321 -15.69 -5.24 -16.00
N GLY A 322 -14.88 -5.68 -15.04
CA GLY A 322 -15.05 -5.44 -13.60
C GLY A 322 -16.12 -6.29 -12.90
N PRO A 323 -16.13 -6.31 -11.56
CA PRO A 323 -17.13 -7.03 -10.78
C PRO A 323 -18.54 -6.47 -10.97
N THR A 324 -19.52 -7.36 -11.16
CA THR A 324 -20.94 -7.02 -11.34
C THR A 324 -21.84 -8.10 -10.76
N LEU A 325 -23.07 -7.74 -10.38
CA LEU A 325 -24.12 -8.70 -10.01
C LEU A 325 -24.73 -9.36 -11.25
N ILE A 326 -25.04 -8.55 -12.26
CA ILE A 326 -25.57 -9.01 -13.56
C ILE A 326 -24.39 -9.06 -14.52
N HIS A 327 -24.02 -10.28 -14.88
CA HIS A 327 -22.92 -10.58 -15.78
C HIS A 327 -23.43 -10.58 -17.22
N GLU A 328 -22.70 -9.94 -18.13
CA GLU A 328 -22.98 -9.95 -19.57
C GLU A 328 -21.69 -10.19 -20.33
N VAL A 329 -21.60 -11.33 -21.03
CA VAL A 329 -20.44 -11.66 -21.86
C VAL A 329 -20.89 -12.01 -23.28
N ARG A 330 -20.40 -11.25 -24.26
CA ARG A 330 -20.66 -11.49 -25.68
C ARG A 330 -19.45 -12.16 -26.34
N VAL A 331 -19.71 -13.26 -27.04
CA VAL A 331 -18.73 -14.04 -27.81
C VAL A 331 -19.09 -14.04 -29.29
N THR A 332 -18.08 -13.99 -30.16
CA THR A 332 -18.22 -13.79 -31.61
C THR A 332 -17.27 -14.71 -32.40
N GLY A 333 -17.53 -14.88 -33.69
CA GLY A 333 -16.66 -15.60 -34.63
C GLY A 333 -17.09 -17.04 -34.92
N PHE A 334 -18.34 -17.39 -34.63
CA PHE A 334 -18.93 -18.70 -34.89
C PHE A 334 -19.46 -18.85 -36.33
N ASP A 335 -19.69 -20.09 -36.75
CA ASP A 335 -20.42 -20.41 -37.98
C ASP A 335 -21.96 -20.33 -37.74
N PRO A 336 -22.78 -20.05 -38.77
CA PRO A 336 -24.24 -20.01 -38.65
C PRO A 336 -24.83 -21.39 -38.35
N GLY A 337 -25.63 -21.51 -37.28
CA GLY A 337 -26.19 -22.78 -36.81
C GLY A 337 -25.18 -23.67 -36.06
N GLN A 338 -24.04 -23.12 -35.63
CA GLN A 338 -23.06 -23.83 -34.81
C GLN A 338 -23.61 -24.10 -33.41
N GLN A 339 -23.50 -25.34 -32.95
CA GLN A 339 -23.72 -25.72 -31.56
C GLN A 339 -22.45 -25.45 -30.74
N VAL A 340 -22.58 -24.69 -29.65
CA VAL A 340 -21.47 -24.26 -28.80
C VAL A 340 -21.76 -24.67 -27.34
N PRO A 341 -21.08 -25.69 -26.82
CA PRO A 341 -21.04 -26.00 -25.40
C PRO A 341 -20.45 -24.84 -24.61
N TYR A 342 -21.02 -24.53 -23.44
CA TYR A 342 -20.59 -23.45 -22.58
C TYR A 342 -20.91 -23.70 -21.10
N LEU A 343 -20.18 -23.02 -20.22
CA LEU A 343 -20.56 -22.81 -18.82
C LEU A 343 -20.16 -21.40 -18.40
N VAL A 344 -20.81 -20.87 -17.37
CA VAL A 344 -20.46 -19.58 -16.77
C VAL A 344 -19.81 -19.78 -15.41
N GLU A 345 -18.88 -18.89 -15.08
CA GLU A 345 -18.13 -18.87 -13.84
C GLU A 345 -18.12 -17.44 -13.29
N THR A 346 -18.32 -17.29 -11.99
CA THR A 346 -18.10 -16.03 -11.26
C THR A 346 -17.14 -16.27 -10.11
N THR A 347 -16.16 -15.38 -9.93
CA THR A 347 -15.23 -15.39 -8.80
C THR A 347 -15.36 -14.12 -7.96
N VAL A 348 -15.37 -14.27 -6.63
CA VAL A 348 -15.38 -13.19 -5.63
C VAL A 348 -14.32 -13.50 -4.58
N GLY A 349 -13.23 -12.72 -4.54
CA GLY A 349 -12.11 -12.86 -3.59
C GLY A 349 -11.56 -14.29 -3.42
N GLY A 350 -11.48 -15.05 -4.52
CA GLY A 350 -10.95 -16.43 -4.52
C GLY A 350 -12.00 -17.53 -4.33
N THR A 351 -13.24 -17.20 -3.97
CA THR A 351 -14.38 -18.14 -4.01
C THR A 351 -15.02 -18.11 -5.39
N THR A 352 -15.27 -19.28 -5.98
CA THR A 352 -15.76 -19.43 -7.35
C THR A 352 -17.05 -20.25 -7.40
N VAL A 353 -18.04 -19.79 -8.18
CA VAL A 353 -19.24 -20.54 -8.54
C VAL A 353 -19.27 -20.80 -10.05
N GLN A 354 -19.73 -21.98 -10.45
CA GLN A 354 -19.90 -22.36 -11.86
C GLN A 354 -21.32 -22.86 -12.13
N SER A 355 -21.84 -22.61 -13.34
CA SER A 355 -23.04 -23.30 -13.83
C SER A 355 -22.71 -24.73 -14.23
N THR A 356 -23.74 -25.58 -14.33
CA THR A 356 -23.62 -26.80 -15.15
C THR A 356 -23.37 -26.42 -16.61
N GLU A 357 -22.76 -27.32 -17.39
CA GLU A 357 -22.62 -27.13 -18.84
C GLU A 357 -24.00 -27.06 -19.52
N ALA A 358 -24.10 -26.26 -20.58
CA ALA A 358 -25.24 -26.19 -21.49
C ALA A 358 -24.71 -25.95 -22.92
N THR A 359 -25.59 -26.02 -23.92
CA THR A 359 -25.23 -25.79 -25.32
C THR A 359 -26.19 -24.78 -25.91
N PHE A 360 -25.67 -23.71 -26.53
CA PHE A 360 -26.46 -22.82 -27.37
C PHE A 360 -26.24 -23.13 -28.85
N THR A 361 -27.17 -22.69 -29.70
CA THR A 361 -27.00 -22.71 -31.16
C THR A 361 -27.00 -21.28 -31.69
N THR A 362 -26.08 -20.92 -32.56
CA THR A 362 -26.09 -19.61 -33.25
C THR A 362 -27.22 -19.53 -34.28
N ALA A 363 -27.62 -18.33 -34.68
CA ALA A 363 -28.71 -18.18 -35.65
C ALA A 363 -28.34 -18.87 -36.99
N PRO A 364 -29.27 -19.58 -37.64
CA PRO A 364 -28.96 -20.34 -38.85
C PRO A 364 -28.71 -19.42 -40.05
N VAL A 365 -28.25 -20.01 -41.16
CA VAL A 365 -28.11 -19.30 -42.45
C VAL A 365 -29.43 -18.63 -42.87
N PHE A 366 -29.33 -17.48 -43.53
CA PHE A 366 -30.52 -16.70 -43.92
C PHE A 366 -31.41 -17.51 -44.88
N GLY A 367 -32.70 -17.59 -44.58
CA GLY A 367 -33.67 -18.39 -45.33
C GLY A 367 -33.81 -19.85 -44.86
N ALA A 368 -33.05 -20.29 -43.86
CA ALA A 368 -33.36 -21.51 -43.13
C ALA A 368 -34.69 -21.36 -42.35
N PRO A 369 -35.46 -22.45 -42.16
CA PRO A 369 -36.61 -22.44 -41.26
C PRO A 369 -36.15 -22.27 -39.80
N VAL A 370 -36.98 -21.59 -39.01
CA VAL A 370 -36.76 -21.31 -37.58
C VAL A 370 -38.08 -21.58 -36.85
N ARG A 371 -38.04 -22.33 -35.75
CA ARG A 371 -39.13 -22.46 -34.80
C ARG A 371 -38.98 -21.39 -33.73
N PHE A 372 -40.06 -20.69 -33.37
CA PHE A 372 -40.00 -19.70 -32.31
C PHE A 372 -41.20 -19.83 -31.36
N GLY A 373 -40.91 -19.79 -30.06
CA GLY A 373 -41.93 -19.62 -29.03
C GLY A 373 -42.20 -18.13 -28.83
N MET A 374 -43.47 -17.75 -28.73
CA MET A 374 -43.85 -16.35 -28.53
C MET A 374 -44.95 -16.22 -27.47
N TRP A 375 -44.80 -15.25 -26.58
CA TRP A 375 -45.80 -14.90 -25.55
C TRP A 375 -45.77 -13.40 -25.24
N GLY A 376 -46.73 -12.96 -24.44
CA GLY A 376 -46.75 -11.65 -23.77
C GLY A 376 -47.61 -11.75 -22.52
N ASP A 377 -47.74 -10.64 -21.78
CA ASP A 377 -48.79 -10.44 -20.77
C ASP A 377 -48.79 -11.46 -19.60
N ASN A 378 -47.63 -12.04 -19.25
CA ASN A 378 -47.55 -13.07 -18.19
C ASN A 378 -47.62 -12.50 -16.76
N GLN A 379 -47.21 -11.24 -16.56
CA GLN A 379 -47.40 -10.39 -15.37
C GLN A 379 -47.46 -11.06 -13.99
N ASP A 380 -48.65 -11.45 -13.51
CA ASP A 380 -48.93 -12.00 -12.17
C ASP A 380 -49.34 -13.49 -12.16
N ARG A 381 -49.19 -14.18 -13.30
CA ARG A 381 -49.64 -15.57 -13.53
C ARG A 381 -48.51 -16.56 -13.80
N PRO A 382 -47.54 -16.72 -12.87
CA PRO A 382 -46.45 -17.68 -13.04
C PRO A 382 -46.95 -19.11 -13.32
N GLU A 383 -48.08 -19.51 -12.74
CA GLU A 383 -48.68 -20.84 -12.89
C GLU A 383 -49.24 -21.11 -14.30
N VAL A 384 -49.73 -20.06 -14.98
CA VAL A 384 -50.20 -20.14 -16.37
C VAL A 384 -49.01 -20.07 -17.32
N PHE A 385 -48.05 -19.19 -17.02
CA PHE A 385 -46.84 -19.04 -17.83
C PHE A 385 -45.99 -20.33 -17.80
N SER A 386 -45.88 -20.99 -16.65
CA SER A 386 -45.19 -22.29 -16.53
C SER A 386 -45.85 -23.39 -17.38
N GLN A 387 -47.18 -23.38 -17.53
CA GLN A 387 -47.88 -24.31 -18.43
C GLN A 387 -47.60 -23.98 -19.91
N LEU A 388 -47.56 -22.70 -20.26
CA LEU A 388 -47.18 -22.27 -21.61
C LEU A 388 -45.73 -22.68 -21.95
N ILE A 389 -44.78 -22.46 -21.03
CA ILE A 389 -43.39 -22.89 -21.20
C ILE A 389 -43.29 -24.42 -21.29
N ALA A 390 -44.04 -25.17 -20.47
CA ALA A 390 -44.08 -26.63 -20.56
C ALA A 390 -44.51 -27.13 -21.95
N HIS A 391 -45.48 -26.47 -22.60
CA HIS A 391 -45.85 -26.77 -23.98
C HIS A 391 -44.77 -26.34 -24.99
N MET A 392 -44.12 -25.19 -24.79
CA MET A 392 -43.03 -24.75 -25.67
C MET A 392 -41.81 -25.69 -25.63
N ILE A 393 -41.56 -26.41 -24.54
CA ILE A 393 -40.47 -27.40 -24.46
C ILE A 393 -40.67 -28.53 -25.48
N ASP A 394 -41.91 -29.01 -25.66
CA ASP A 394 -42.22 -30.10 -26.61
C ASP A 394 -42.04 -29.69 -28.09
N ASP A 395 -42.12 -28.39 -28.40
CA ASP A 395 -41.97 -27.84 -29.76
C ASP A 395 -40.51 -27.50 -30.14
N GLU A 396 -39.56 -27.62 -29.20
CA GLU A 396 -38.11 -27.35 -29.38
C GLU A 396 -37.83 -26.03 -30.15
N PRO A 397 -38.13 -24.84 -29.57
CA PRO A 397 -37.93 -23.56 -30.22
C PRO A 397 -36.44 -23.19 -30.35
N ASP A 398 -36.07 -22.69 -31.53
CA ASP A 398 -34.76 -22.10 -31.81
C ASP A 398 -34.63 -20.65 -31.27
N LEU A 399 -35.77 -19.99 -31.01
CA LEU A 399 -35.86 -18.61 -30.54
C LEU A 399 -37.06 -18.40 -29.61
N LEU A 400 -36.89 -17.61 -28.56
CA LEU A 400 -37.96 -17.12 -27.68
C LEU A 400 -38.21 -15.62 -27.91
N VAL A 401 -39.48 -15.24 -28.08
CA VAL A 401 -39.89 -13.85 -28.33
C VAL A 401 -40.93 -13.41 -27.30
N ALA A 402 -40.55 -12.47 -26.44
CA ALA A 402 -41.40 -11.91 -25.40
C ALA A 402 -41.94 -10.54 -25.83
N MET A 403 -43.26 -10.42 -25.95
CA MET A 403 -43.97 -9.28 -26.56
C MET A 403 -44.37 -8.18 -25.57
N GLY A 404 -43.67 -8.09 -24.43
CA GLY A 404 -43.95 -7.13 -23.35
C GLY A 404 -44.68 -7.73 -22.16
N ASP A 405 -44.93 -6.89 -21.15
CA ASP A 405 -45.67 -7.20 -19.91
C ASP A 405 -45.17 -8.45 -19.15
N LEU A 406 -43.85 -8.52 -19.03
CA LEU A 406 -43.10 -9.65 -18.44
C LEU A 406 -43.31 -9.80 -16.92
N VAL A 407 -43.55 -8.70 -16.22
CA VAL A 407 -43.83 -8.63 -14.78
C VAL A 407 -44.79 -7.47 -14.53
N SER A 408 -45.62 -7.54 -13.49
CA SER A 408 -46.58 -6.47 -13.15
C SER A 408 -45.90 -5.18 -12.67
N THR A 409 -44.69 -5.28 -12.11
CA THR A 409 -43.96 -4.15 -11.51
C THR A 409 -42.46 -4.38 -11.64
N GLY A 410 -41.82 -3.71 -12.60
CA GLY A 410 -40.39 -3.90 -12.88
C GLY A 410 -39.44 -3.56 -11.72
N SER A 411 -39.87 -2.76 -10.74
CA SER A 411 -39.10 -2.46 -9.52
C SER A 411 -39.27 -3.49 -8.40
N ASP A 412 -40.20 -4.44 -8.54
CA ASP A 412 -40.40 -5.53 -7.59
C ASP A 412 -39.58 -6.75 -8.07
N TYR A 413 -38.38 -6.86 -7.50
CA TYR A 413 -37.35 -7.79 -7.95
C TYR A 413 -37.77 -9.27 -7.83
N ASP A 414 -38.58 -9.61 -6.82
CA ASP A 414 -39.13 -10.96 -6.63
C ASP A 414 -40.04 -11.39 -7.79
N GLN A 415 -40.63 -10.44 -8.53
CA GLN A 415 -41.45 -10.77 -9.71
C GLN A 415 -40.58 -11.28 -10.86
N TRP A 416 -39.37 -10.76 -11.04
CA TRP A 416 -38.47 -11.20 -12.10
C TRP A 416 -38.05 -12.66 -11.87
N ASP A 417 -37.63 -13.02 -10.65
CA ASP A 417 -37.27 -14.41 -10.38
C ASP A 417 -38.48 -15.34 -10.42
N ASN A 418 -39.53 -15.05 -9.65
CA ASN A 418 -40.63 -16.01 -9.48
C ASN A 418 -41.61 -16.05 -10.66
N ARG A 419 -41.72 -14.99 -11.47
CA ARG A 419 -42.76 -14.87 -12.51
C ARG A 419 -42.26 -14.86 -13.95
N LEU A 420 -41.00 -14.49 -14.18
CA LEU A 420 -40.38 -14.56 -15.50
C LEU A 420 -39.32 -15.68 -15.55
N PHE A 421 -38.23 -15.55 -14.80
CA PHE A 421 -37.09 -16.45 -14.91
C PHE A 421 -37.39 -17.86 -14.40
N GLY A 422 -38.10 -18.02 -13.28
CA GLY A 422 -38.49 -19.30 -12.69
C GLY A 422 -39.20 -20.22 -13.69
N PRO A 423 -40.32 -19.78 -14.32
CA PRO A 423 -40.98 -20.50 -15.40
C PRO A 423 -40.08 -20.77 -16.62
N LEU A 424 -39.19 -19.82 -16.98
CA LEU A 424 -38.32 -19.90 -18.16
C LEU A 424 -37.05 -20.75 -18.00
N ARG A 425 -36.61 -21.05 -16.77
CA ARG A 425 -35.39 -21.81 -16.43
C ARG A 425 -35.12 -23.06 -17.32
N PRO A 426 -36.13 -23.86 -17.74
CA PRO A 426 -35.90 -25.02 -18.60
C PRO A 426 -35.41 -24.70 -20.02
N LEU A 427 -35.72 -23.53 -20.59
CA LEU A 427 -35.45 -23.19 -21.99
C LEU A 427 -34.31 -22.17 -22.16
N ILE A 428 -34.25 -21.13 -21.33
CA ILE A 428 -33.38 -19.97 -21.56
C ILE A 428 -31.88 -20.28 -21.54
N ARG A 429 -31.49 -21.44 -21.01
CA ARG A 429 -30.11 -21.95 -21.00
C ARG A 429 -29.64 -22.46 -22.37
N THR A 430 -30.56 -22.79 -23.28
CA THR A 430 -30.26 -23.41 -24.58
C THR A 430 -30.89 -22.64 -25.75
N THR A 431 -32.01 -21.96 -25.51
CA THR A 431 -32.73 -21.16 -26.50
C THR A 431 -32.58 -19.66 -26.21
N PRO A 432 -32.08 -18.83 -27.14
CA PRO A 432 -31.99 -17.38 -26.97
C PRO A 432 -33.36 -16.72 -26.84
N MET A 433 -33.45 -15.70 -25.99
CA MET A 433 -34.64 -14.88 -25.79
C MET A 433 -34.42 -13.44 -26.25
N ILE A 434 -35.45 -12.86 -26.85
CA ILE A 434 -35.53 -11.43 -27.17
C ILE A 434 -36.84 -10.89 -26.56
N SER A 435 -36.78 -9.75 -25.88
CA SER A 435 -37.95 -9.00 -25.41
C SER A 435 -38.07 -7.66 -26.13
N SER A 436 -39.29 -7.24 -26.44
CA SER A 436 -39.63 -5.93 -27.02
C SER A 436 -39.64 -4.79 -26.02
#